data_AF-A0A925KAS6-F1
#
_entry.id   AF-A0A925KAS6-F1
#
_cell.length_a   1.000
_cell.length_b   1.000
_cell.length_c   1.000
_cell.angle_alpha   90.00
_cell.angle_beta   90.00
_cell.angle_gamma   90.00
#
_symmetry.space_group_name_H-M   'P 1'
#
loop_
_entity.id
_entity.type
_entity.pdbx_description
1 polymer ?
#
loop_
_entity_poly.entity_id
_entity_poly.type
_entity_poly.pdbx_seq_one_letter_code
_entity_poly.pdbx_strand_id
1 'polypeptide(L)'
;MKILILGAGRVGESVAESLVSERNDITVIDTNPARLHELQSRLDLRGVVGNGIQPSVLEEAGIEDADMIIACAPMDETNLVVCKVAHDLFNVPTTVARVRSPEFVNGSPLLGKTGFAVDRTLCPEASVTAYIRKLIEYPEALQVLEFAHGLVSLIAVRAVAGGPLVQHSLAEIPRLVPGMDMRIVAIYRQDTVLAELQGDTRIEPGDEVFVLAATADIRTVLGALRSRDQPVRRLMIAGGGKVGLRLAREIQDHCQVKIIEPVKARCEYLATQTNAEVLVLHGDSTDEDLLADENVQDMDLFLGLTSDDEDNIMSCLLAKRLGARRVLAVINRRAYADLVQGTAIDIAISPSHAVIGELLAFVRRGDVQAVHSLRRGAAEALEAIVRGDRKTCRMAGRRIDEVGLPA
;
A
#
# COMPACT_ATOMS: atom_id res chain seq x y z
N MET A 1 -9.71 -6.40 -21.08
CA MET A 1 -8.44 -6.16 -21.79
C MET A 1 -7.65 -7.46 -21.79
N LYS A 2 -6.74 -7.67 -22.75
CA LYS A 2 -5.79 -8.78 -22.74
C LYS A 2 -4.52 -8.34 -22.01
N ILE A 3 -4.22 -8.96 -20.87
CA ILE A 3 -3.11 -8.57 -20.01
C ILE A 3 -2.18 -9.76 -19.81
N LEU A 4 -0.91 -9.58 -20.13
CA LEU A 4 0.15 -10.55 -19.85
C LEU A 4 0.87 -10.17 -18.56
N ILE A 5 1.02 -11.11 -17.64
CA ILE A 5 1.75 -10.93 -16.38
C ILE A 5 2.97 -11.85 -16.41
N LEU A 6 4.17 -11.28 -16.27
CA LEU A 6 5.38 -12.08 -16.13
C LEU A 6 5.73 -12.25 -14.64
N GLY A 7 5.75 -13.49 -14.18
CA GLY A 7 6.13 -13.89 -12.83
C GLY A 7 4.91 -14.18 -11.96
N ALA A 8 4.77 -15.44 -11.54
CA ALA A 8 3.76 -15.96 -10.61
C ALA A 8 4.25 -15.90 -9.14
N GLY A 9 5.04 -14.89 -8.79
CA GLY A 9 5.40 -14.62 -7.39
C GLY A 9 4.29 -13.86 -6.65
N ARG A 10 4.49 -13.53 -5.37
CA ARG A 10 3.50 -12.83 -4.52
C ARG A 10 2.88 -11.60 -5.20
N VAL A 11 3.70 -10.78 -5.87
CA VAL A 11 3.22 -9.58 -6.58
C VAL A 11 2.39 -9.97 -7.80
N GLY A 12 2.90 -10.83 -8.68
CA GLY A 12 2.15 -11.22 -9.88
C GLY A 12 0.86 -11.98 -9.56
N GLU A 13 0.84 -12.78 -8.49
CA GLU A 13 -0.38 -13.39 -7.93
C GLU A 13 -1.38 -12.32 -7.50
N SER A 14 -0.97 -11.37 -6.66
CA SER A 14 -1.84 -10.28 -6.19
C SER A 14 -2.41 -9.44 -7.34
N VAL A 15 -1.60 -9.21 -8.37
CA VAL A 15 -2.01 -8.51 -9.59
C VAL A 15 -3.00 -9.34 -10.37
N ALA A 16 -2.73 -10.62 -10.59
CA ALA A 16 -3.65 -11.52 -11.28
C ALA A 16 -5.01 -11.59 -10.56
N GLU A 17 -5.03 -11.81 -9.25
CA GLU A 17 -6.26 -11.84 -8.44
C GLU A 17 -7.12 -10.59 -8.62
N SER A 18 -6.48 -9.43 -8.64
CA SER A 18 -7.17 -8.14 -8.72
C SER A 18 -7.64 -7.80 -10.12
N LEU A 19 -6.96 -8.28 -11.16
CA LEU A 19 -7.33 -7.99 -12.55
C LEU A 19 -8.32 -8.99 -13.13
N VAL A 20 -8.36 -10.22 -12.61
CA VAL A 20 -9.39 -11.21 -12.97
C VAL A 20 -10.79 -10.73 -12.56
N SER A 21 -10.93 -10.08 -11.40
CA SER A 21 -12.22 -9.56 -10.91
C SER A 21 -12.81 -8.44 -11.79
N GLU A 22 -11.96 -7.74 -12.56
CA GLU A 22 -12.32 -6.65 -13.48
C GLU A 22 -12.71 -7.15 -14.90
N ARG A 23 -12.95 -8.46 -15.08
CA ARG A 23 -13.31 -9.12 -16.36
C ARG A 23 -12.25 -8.92 -17.46
N ASN A 24 -10.98 -9.03 -17.09
CA ASN A 24 -9.87 -9.04 -18.04
C ASN A 24 -9.49 -10.47 -18.44
N ASP A 25 -8.92 -10.62 -19.65
CA ASP A 25 -8.33 -11.86 -20.12
C ASP A 25 -6.85 -11.87 -19.69
N ILE A 26 -6.53 -12.74 -18.72
CA ILE A 26 -5.24 -12.75 -18.04
C ILE A 26 -4.43 -13.97 -18.47
N THR A 27 -3.19 -13.73 -18.93
CA THR A 27 -2.19 -14.78 -19.14
C THR A 27 -0.99 -14.54 -18.24
N VAL A 28 -0.61 -15.53 -17.44
CA VAL A 28 0.56 -15.48 -16.55
C VAL A 28 1.68 -16.36 -17.10
N ILE A 29 2.88 -15.80 -17.19
CA ILE A 29 4.10 -16.50 -17.62
C ILE A 29 4.99 -16.71 -16.40
N ASP A 30 5.43 -17.94 -16.13
CA ASP A 30 6.45 -18.21 -15.12
C ASP A 30 7.28 -19.44 -15.50
N THR A 31 8.52 -19.50 -15.04
CA THR A 31 9.39 -20.67 -15.20
C THR A 31 8.97 -21.86 -14.32
N ASN A 32 8.20 -21.62 -13.26
CA ASN A 32 7.77 -22.63 -12.30
C ASN A 32 6.35 -23.12 -12.61
N PRO A 33 6.18 -24.34 -13.15
CA PRO A 33 4.88 -24.88 -13.51
C PRO A 33 3.96 -25.12 -12.29
N ALA A 34 4.53 -25.41 -11.11
CA ALA A 34 3.73 -25.66 -9.91
C ALA A 34 2.99 -24.40 -9.44
N ARG A 35 3.66 -23.23 -9.50
CA ARG A 35 3.03 -21.95 -9.16
C ARG A 35 1.93 -21.56 -10.14
N LEU A 36 2.14 -21.79 -11.44
CA LEU A 36 1.11 -21.54 -12.45
C LEU A 36 -0.09 -22.46 -12.24
N HIS A 37 0.13 -23.74 -11.95
CA HIS A 37 -0.95 -24.68 -11.68
C HIS A 37 -1.77 -24.27 -10.46
N GLU A 38 -1.12 -23.83 -9.38
CA GLU A 38 -1.79 -23.31 -8.19
C GLU A 38 -2.66 -22.09 -8.53
N LEU A 39 -2.13 -21.11 -9.27
CA LEU A 39 -2.88 -19.93 -9.69
C LEU A 39 -4.08 -20.30 -10.58
N GLN A 40 -3.88 -21.17 -11.58
CA GLN A 40 -4.94 -21.63 -12.47
C GLN A 40 -6.03 -22.44 -11.75
N SER A 41 -5.71 -23.08 -10.62
CA SER A 41 -6.72 -23.80 -9.82
C SER A 41 -7.66 -22.86 -9.04
N ARG A 42 -7.21 -21.62 -8.78
CA ARG A 42 -7.91 -20.61 -7.98
C ARG A 42 -8.54 -19.51 -8.81
N LEU A 43 -7.95 -19.18 -9.96
CA LEU A 43 -8.29 -18.02 -10.78
C LEU A 43 -8.55 -18.45 -12.23
N ASP A 44 -9.53 -17.79 -12.86
CA ASP A 44 -9.81 -17.95 -14.29
C ASP A 44 -8.77 -17.19 -15.12
N LEU A 45 -7.63 -17.84 -15.35
CA LEU A 45 -6.51 -17.30 -16.12
C LEU A 45 -5.76 -18.40 -16.88
N ARG A 46 -4.98 -18.00 -17.87
CA ARG A 46 -4.09 -18.91 -18.62
C ARG A 46 -2.67 -18.87 -18.05
N GLY A 47 -2.07 -20.04 -17.81
CA GLY A 47 -0.65 -20.18 -17.45
C GLY A 47 0.20 -20.60 -18.65
N VAL A 48 1.38 -19.99 -18.81
CA VAL A 48 2.40 -20.38 -19.81
C VAL A 48 3.74 -20.61 -19.11
N VAL A 49 4.26 -21.82 -19.24
CA VAL A 49 5.53 -22.22 -18.61
C VAL A 49 6.68 -21.80 -19.53
N GLY A 50 7.53 -20.89 -19.08
CA GLY A 50 8.68 -20.49 -19.86
C GLY A 50 9.41 -19.26 -19.34
N ASN A 51 10.51 -18.93 -20.01
CA ASN A 51 11.23 -17.69 -19.75
C ASN A 51 10.59 -16.56 -20.56
N GLY A 52 9.89 -15.63 -19.90
CA GLY A 52 9.21 -14.53 -20.56
C GLY A 52 10.11 -13.52 -21.29
N ILE A 53 11.43 -13.62 -21.18
CA ILE A 53 12.36 -12.84 -22.03
C ILE A 53 12.36 -13.36 -23.47
N GLN A 54 12.03 -14.64 -23.68
CA GLN A 54 12.09 -15.29 -24.99
C GLN A 54 10.88 -14.89 -25.85
N PRO A 55 11.10 -14.35 -27.07
CA PRO A 55 10.00 -13.98 -27.97
C PRO A 55 9.01 -15.11 -28.24
N SER A 56 9.50 -16.35 -28.42
CA SER A 56 8.64 -17.52 -28.65
C SER A 56 7.69 -17.83 -27.49
N VAL A 57 8.12 -17.56 -26.24
CA VAL A 57 7.27 -17.75 -25.05
C VAL A 57 6.24 -16.63 -24.94
N LEU A 58 6.59 -15.40 -25.31
CA LEU A 58 5.66 -14.28 -25.37
C LEU A 58 4.60 -14.49 -26.46
N GLU A 59 4.99 -15.01 -27.62
CA GLU A 59 4.07 -15.42 -28.70
C GLU A 59 3.11 -16.52 -28.23
N GLU A 60 3.61 -17.57 -27.58
CA GLU A 60 2.78 -18.63 -26.99
C GLU A 60 1.76 -18.07 -25.99
N ALA A 61 2.16 -17.06 -25.21
CA ALA A 61 1.32 -16.34 -24.26
C ALA A 61 0.32 -15.36 -24.90
N GLY A 62 0.35 -15.19 -26.22
CA GLY A 62 -0.57 -14.33 -26.97
C GLY A 62 -0.24 -12.85 -26.88
N ILE A 63 1.04 -12.49 -26.82
CA ILE A 63 1.48 -11.08 -26.71
C ILE A 63 1.07 -10.21 -27.91
N GLU A 64 0.88 -10.78 -29.10
CA GLU A 64 0.57 -10.03 -30.33
C GLU A 64 -0.72 -9.21 -30.22
N ASP A 65 -1.70 -9.73 -29.47
CA ASP A 65 -2.97 -9.06 -29.20
C ASP A 65 -3.03 -8.43 -27.80
N ALA A 66 -1.92 -8.37 -27.07
CA ALA A 66 -1.93 -7.90 -25.70
C ALA A 66 -2.09 -6.38 -25.63
N ASP A 67 -3.04 -5.92 -24.81
CA ASP A 67 -3.21 -4.50 -24.51
C ASP A 67 -2.12 -4.01 -23.54
N MET A 68 -1.63 -4.91 -22.67
CA MET A 68 -0.73 -4.57 -21.59
C MET A 68 0.16 -5.76 -21.19
N ILE A 69 1.40 -5.46 -20.82
CA ILE A 69 2.30 -6.39 -20.12
C ILE A 69 2.72 -5.84 -18.76
N ILE A 70 2.65 -6.68 -17.72
CA ILE A 70 3.06 -6.35 -16.35
C ILE A 70 4.20 -7.30 -15.95
N ALA A 71 5.42 -6.80 -15.96
CA ALA A 71 6.61 -7.56 -15.62
C ALA A 71 6.91 -7.53 -14.12
N CYS A 72 6.64 -8.64 -13.44
CA CYS A 72 6.71 -8.79 -11.97
C CYS A 72 7.73 -9.84 -11.52
N ALA A 73 8.67 -10.21 -12.38
CA ALA A 73 9.68 -11.24 -12.09
C ALA A 73 10.58 -10.83 -10.91
N PRO A 74 11.30 -11.80 -10.30
CA PRO A 74 12.16 -11.53 -9.15
C PRO A 74 13.30 -10.54 -9.43
N MET A 75 13.77 -10.43 -10.67
CA MET A 75 14.92 -9.61 -11.07
C MET A 75 14.45 -8.38 -11.86
N ASP A 76 15.01 -7.21 -11.54
CA ASP A 76 14.63 -5.94 -12.18
C ASP A 76 15.05 -5.97 -13.66
N GLU A 77 16.21 -6.57 -13.96
CA GLU A 77 16.78 -6.71 -15.30
C GLU A 77 15.85 -7.51 -16.22
N THR A 78 15.28 -8.60 -15.70
CA THR A 78 14.27 -9.39 -16.43
C THR A 78 13.05 -8.54 -16.77
N ASN A 79 12.57 -7.73 -15.82
CA ASN A 79 11.38 -6.91 -16.02
C ASN A 79 11.62 -5.83 -17.07
N LEU A 80 12.78 -5.17 -17.01
CA LEU A 80 13.19 -4.14 -17.97
C LEU A 80 13.35 -4.72 -19.39
N VAL A 81 14.02 -5.87 -19.52
CA VAL A 81 14.24 -6.53 -20.82
C VAL A 81 12.92 -6.98 -21.43
N VAL A 82 12.01 -7.56 -20.66
CA VAL A 82 10.71 -8.02 -21.16
C VAL A 82 9.86 -6.87 -21.68
N CYS A 83 9.81 -5.74 -20.97
CA CYS A 83 9.13 -4.54 -21.47
C CYS A 83 9.72 -4.06 -22.79
N LYS A 84 11.05 -4.09 -22.93
CA LYS A 84 11.72 -3.70 -24.17
C LYS A 84 11.39 -4.64 -25.34
N VAL A 85 11.46 -5.95 -25.12
CA VAL A 85 11.11 -6.96 -26.13
C VAL A 85 9.64 -6.84 -26.53
N ALA A 86 8.74 -6.70 -25.56
CA ALA A 86 7.31 -6.50 -25.79
C ALA A 86 7.02 -5.26 -26.64
N HIS A 87 7.72 -4.15 -26.37
CA HIS A 87 7.56 -2.92 -27.13
C HIS A 87 8.12 -3.04 -28.56
N ASP A 88 9.37 -3.47 -28.70
CA ASP A 88 10.09 -3.40 -29.98
C ASP A 88 9.64 -4.47 -30.99
N LEU A 89 9.30 -5.68 -30.52
CA LEU A 89 8.92 -6.78 -31.41
C LEU A 89 7.41 -6.88 -31.61
N PHE A 90 6.63 -6.61 -30.57
CA PHE A 90 5.19 -6.89 -30.55
C PHE A 90 4.33 -5.62 -30.47
N ASN A 91 4.94 -4.43 -30.34
CA ASN A 91 4.24 -3.15 -30.26
C ASN A 91 3.18 -3.10 -29.14
N VAL A 92 3.43 -3.78 -28.01
CA VAL A 92 2.50 -3.78 -26.88
C VAL A 92 2.26 -2.33 -26.42
N PRO A 93 0.99 -1.86 -26.34
CA PRO A 93 0.68 -0.45 -26.09
C PRO A 93 1.17 0.05 -24.73
N THR A 94 0.99 -0.76 -23.68
CA THR A 94 1.32 -0.38 -22.30
C THR A 94 2.23 -1.40 -21.63
N THR A 95 3.36 -0.94 -21.12
CA THR A 95 4.34 -1.77 -20.41
C THR A 95 4.53 -1.29 -18.97
N VAL A 96 4.37 -2.19 -18.02
CA VAL A 96 4.56 -1.92 -16.60
C VAL A 96 5.65 -2.83 -16.06
N ALA A 97 6.67 -2.28 -15.41
CA ALA A 97 7.77 -3.07 -14.86
C ALA A 97 7.87 -2.89 -13.34
N ARG A 98 7.97 -3.99 -12.60
CA ARG A 98 8.40 -3.94 -11.22
C ARG A 98 9.90 -3.63 -11.19
N VAL A 99 10.25 -2.49 -10.62
CA VAL A 99 11.64 -2.04 -10.47
C VAL A 99 11.86 -1.59 -9.04
N ARG A 100 12.85 -2.21 -8.39
CA ARG A 100 13.16 -1.96 -6.97
C ARG A 100 14.29 -0.96 -6.81
N SER A 101 15.23 -0.94 -7.74
CA SER A 101 16.33 0.02 -7.70
C SER A 101 15.79 1.45 -7.88
N PRO A 102 16.14 2.38 -6.96
CA PRO A 102 15.69 3.77 -7.04
C PRO A 102 16.36 4.55 -8.19
N GLU A 103 17.39 3.99 -8.82
CA GLU A 103 18.11 4.62 -9.93
C GLU A 103 17.29 4.65 -11.23
N PHE A 104 16.28 3.78 -11.35
CA PHE A 104 15.35 3.75 -12.48
C PHE A 104 14.15 4.65 -12.22
N VAL A 105 14.37 5.96 -12.38
CA VAL A 105 13.35 6.98 -12.15
C VAL A 105 12.28 6.94 -13.26
N ASN A 106 11.00 6.87 -12.85
CA ASN A 106 9.87 6.91 -13.76
C ASN A 106 9.89 8.18 -14.63
N GLY A 107 9.65 8.05 -15.94
CA GLY A 107 9.73 9.17 -16.89
C GLY A 107 11.14 9.58 -17.31
N SER A 108 12.20 8.92 -16.81
CA SER A 108 13.56 9.13 -17.30
C SER A 108 13.73 8.67 -18.75
N PRO A 109 14.68 9.26 -19.53
CA PRO A 109 14.97 8.82 -20.89
C PRO A 109 15.35 7.33 -20.98
N LEU A 110 15.94 6.78 -19.91
CA LEU A 110 16.32 5.36 -19.82
C LEU A 110 15.11 4.42 -19.81
N LEU A 111 14.00 4.84 -19.21
CA LEU A 111 12.75 4.08 -19.20
C LEU A 111 11.82 4.44 -20.36
N GLY A 112 12.03 5.58 -21.01
CA GLY A 112 11.25 5.99 -22.17
C GLY A 112 11.32 4.99 -23.34
N LYS A 113 10.51 5.22 -24.37
CA LYS A 113 10.38 4.31 -25.53
C LYS A 113 11.71 4.01 -26.25
N THR A 114 12.64 4.96 -26.26
CA THR A 114 13.99 4.79 -26.82
C THR A 114 14.94 3.98 -25.92
N GLY A 115 14.63 3.86 -24.63
CA GLY A 115 15.37 3.06 -23.65
C GLY A 115 14.71 1.69 -23.45
N PHE A 116 14.40 1.31 -22.21
CA PHE A 116 13.74 0.05 -21.88
C PHE A 116 12.24 0.00 -22.21
N ALA A 117 11.67 1.10 -22.71
CA ALA A 117 10.25 1.18 -23.08
C ALA A 117 9.32 0.71 -21.96
N VAL A 118 9.53 1.23 -20.75
CA VAL A 118 8.71 1.03 -19.57
C VAL A 118 7.84 2.27 -19.39
N ASP A 119 6.54 2.14 -19.62
CA ASP A 119 5.61 3.25 -19.46
C ASP A 119 5.47 3.64 -17.99
N ARG A 120 5.47 2.64 -17.09
CA ARG A 120 5.40 2.86 -15.64
C ARG A 120 6.20 1.85 -14.85
N THR A 121 6.79 2.32 -13.76
CA THR A 121 7.42 1.46 -12.75
C THR A 121 6.49 1.19 -11.58
N LEU A 122 6.56 -0.02 -11.05
CA LEU A 122 5.95 -0.41 -9.79
C LEU A 122 7.05 -0.74 -8.78
N CYS A 123 6.95 -0.18 -7.58
CA CYS A 123 7.89 -0.49 -6.50
C CYS A 123 7.11 -0.77 -5.21
N PRO A 124 6.59 -1.99 -5.02
CA PRO A 124 5.82 -2.36 -3.83
C PRO A 124 6.53 -1.98 -2.53
N GLU A 125 7.85 -2.17 -2.49
CA GLU A 125 8.69 -1.82 -1.36
C GLU A 125 8.71 -0.30 -1.09
N ALA A 126 8.70 0.55 -2.14
CA ALA A 126 8.59 2.00 -1.98
C ALA A 126 7.24 2.38 -1.40
N SER A 127 6.16 1.82 -1.93
CA SER A 127 4.79 2.15 -1.56
C SER A 127 4.52 1.78 -0.09
N VAL A 128 5.00 0.61 0.36
CA VAL A 128 4.93 0.20 1.77
C VAL A 128 5.77 1.11 2.66
N THR A 129 7.01 1.43 2.28
CA THR A 129 7.85 2.35 3.08
C THR A 129 7.22 3.74 3.19
N ALA A 130 6.71 4.29 2.08
CA ALA A 130 6.04 5.60 2.06
C ALA A 130 4.80 5.62 2.95
N TYR A 131 4.01 4.54 2.95
CA TYR A 131 2.86 4.38 3.83
C TYR A 131 3.27 4.37 5.30
N ILE A 132 4.28 3.56 5.68
CA ILE A 132 4.76 3.50 7.06
C ILE A 132 5.30 4.87 7.51
N ARG A 133 6.04 5.57 6.63
CA ARG A 133 6.56 6.92 6.91
C ARG A 133 5.45 7.90 7.25
N LYS A 134 4.32 7.86 6.54
CA LYS A 134 3.16 8.71 6.85
C LYS A 134 2.57 8.41 8.23
N LEU A 135 2.55 7.15 8.64
CA LEU A 135 2.09 6.77 9.98
C LEU A 135 3.06 7.18 11.10
N ILE A 136 4.35 7.28 10.80
CA ILE A 136 5.35 7.86 11.70
C ILE A 136 5.14 9.39 11.82
N GLU A 137 4.87 10.05 10.69
CA GLU A 137 4.62 11.50 10.62
C GLU A 137 3.31 11.93 11.33
N TYR A 138 2.30 11.05 11.26
CA TYR A 138 0.95 11.20 11.83
C TYR A 138 0.59 10.01 12.74
N PRO A 139 1.12 9.95 13.97
CA PRO A 139 0.93 8.82 14.88
C PRO A 139 -0.53 8.61 15.31
N GLU A 140 -1.39 9.62 15.17
CA GLU A 140 -2.81 9.51 15.46
C GLU A 140 -3.56 8.68 14.40
N ALA A 141 -3.03 8.62 13.18
CA ALA A 141 -3.68 8.00 12.03
C ALA A 141 -3.54 6.46 12.05
N LEU A 142 -4.57 5.82 11.49
CA LEU A 142 -4.55 4.41 11.10
C LEU A 142 -4.14 4.26 9.63
N GLN A 143 -4.51 5.25 8.80
CA GLN A 143 -4.23 5.28 7.37
C GLN A 143 -4.20 6.74 6.90
N VAL A 144 -3.27 7.06 5.99
CA VAL A 144 -3.18 8.36 5.31
C VAL A 144 -2.99 8.10 3.82
N LEU A 145 -3.91 8.59 3.00
CA LEU A 145 -3.89 8.46 1.54
C LEU A 145 -3.91 9.84 0.92
N GLU A 146 -3.02 10.08 -0.05
CA GLU A 146 -2.87 11.37 -0.71
C GLU A 146 -3.48 11.32 -2.11
N PHE A 147 -4.18 12.40 -2.47
CA PHE A 147 -4.80 12.62 -3.77
C PHE A 147 -4.37 13.99 -4.31
N ALA A 148 -4.64 14.22 -5.59
CA ALA A 148 -4.39 15.49 -6.27
C ALA A 148 -2.95 15.98 -6.05
N HIS A 149 -1.98 15.07 -6.21
CA HIS A 149 -0.55 15.36 -6.04
C HIS A 149 -0.21 15.89 -4.63
N GLY A 150 -0.91 15.40 -3.60
CA GLY A 150 -0.69 15.75 -2.21
C GLY A 150 -1.45 16.98 -1.71
N LEU A 151 -2.38 17.54 -2.50
CA LEU A 151 -3.21 18.68 -2.06
C LEU A 151 -4.35 18.27 -1.13
N VAL A 152 -4.89 17.06 -1.33
CA VAL A 152 -6.00 16.51 -0.56
C VAL A 152 -5.57 15.17 0.03
N SER A 153 -6.00 14.91 1.25
CA SER A 153 -5.72 13.63 1.93
C SER A 153 -7.00 13.02 2.49
N LEU A 154 -7.10 11.70 2.39
CA LEU A 154 -8.08 10.89 3.09
C LEU A 154 -7.40 10.20 4.27
N ILE A 155 -7.89 10.49 5.47
CA ILE A 155 -7.27 10.06 6.73
C ILE A 155 -8.25 9.13 7.43
N ALA A 156 -7.78 7.98 7.91
CA ALA A 156 -8.52 7.13 8.82
C ALA A 156 -7.99 7.32 10.24
N VAL A 157 -8.87 7.55 11.20
CA VAL A 157 -8.51 7.74 12.61
C VAL A 157 -9.54 7.08 13.51
N ARG A 158 -9.07 6.47 14.61
CA ARG A 158 -9.95 5.96 15.66
C ARG A 158 -10.36 7.09 16.60
N ALA A 159 -11.66 7.32 16.72
CA ALA A 159 -12.23 8.29 17.64
C ALA A 159 -11.96 7.85 19.09
N VAL A 160 -11.46 8.76 19.91
CA VAL A 160 -11.14 8.50 21.33
C VAL A 160 -11.97 9.42 22.22
N ALA A 161 -12.44 8.91 23.36
CA ALA A 161 -13.15 9.73 24.33
C ALA A 161 -12.33 10.97 24.72
N GLY A 162 -12.97 12.15 24.67
CA GLY A 162 -12.32 13.44 24.90
C GLY A 162 -11.90 14.18 23.62
N GLY A 163 -12.02 13.58 22.43
CA GLY A 163 -11.84 14.28 21.16
C GLY A 163 -12.95 15.32 20.92
N PRO A 164 -12.63 16.54 20.42
CA PRO A 164 -13.60 17.63 20.21
C PRO A 164 -14.84 17.30 19.37
N LEU A 165 -14.73 16.38 18.42
CA LEU A 165 -15.85 15.96 17.55
C LEU A 165 -16.53 14.69 18.03
N VAL A 166 -15.96 14.01 19.03
CA VAL A 166 -16.51 12.77 19.56
C VAL A 166 -17.73 13.10 20.40
N GLN A 167 -18.79 12.31 20.26
CA GLN A 167 -20.13 12.59 20.79
C GLN A 167 -20.84 13.80 20.14
N HIS A 168 -20.39 14.26 18.98
CA HIS A 168 -21.13 15.24 18.20
C HIS A 168 -21.68 14.64 16.90
N SER A 169 -22.78 15.22 16.43
CA SER A 169 -23.40 14.87 15.15
C SER A 169 -22.67 15.52 13.98
N LEU A 170 -22.76 14.90 12.80
CA LEU A 170 -22.13 15.42 11.59
C LEU A 170 -22.58 16.86 11.24
N ALA A 171 -23.83 17.21 11.53
CA ALA A 171 -24.38 18.54 11.31
C ALA A 171 -23.80 19.62 12.25
N GLU A 172 -23.23 19.22 13.39
CA GLU A 172 -22.60 20.14 14.34
C GLU A 172 -21.15 20.48 13.97
N ILE A 173 -20.50 19.63 13.17
CA ILE A 173 -19.08 19.76 12.81
C ILE A 173 -18.72 21.15 12.28
N PRO A 174 -19.45 21.75 11.31
CA PRO A 174 -19.09 23.08 10.80
C PRO A 174 -19.08 24.19 11.87
N ARG A 175 -19.81 24.00 12.98
CA ARG A 175 -19.82 24.94 14.12
C ARG A 175 -18.69 24.66 15.10
N LEU A 176 -18.32 23.39 15.28
CA LEU A 176 -17.26 22.96 16.21
C LEU A 176 -15.86 23.26 15.67
N VAL A 177 -15.68 23.18 14.35
CA VAL A 177 -14.42 23.45 13.66
C VAL A 177 -14.64 24.42 12.49
N PRO A 178 -14.94 25.70 12.79
CA PRO A 178 -15.22 26.68 11.75
C PRO A 178 -13.98 26.96 10.87
N GLY A 179 -14.19 27.06 9.56
CA GLY A 179 -13.15 27.41 8.59
C GLY A 179 -12.24 26.26 8.16
N MET A 180 -12.52 25.02 8.59
CA MET A 180 -11.80 23.84 8.13
C MET A 180 -12.58 23.12 7.04
N ASP A 181 -11.99 23.02 5.84
CA ASP A 181 -12.58 22.32 4.71
C ASP A 181 -12.33 20.80 4.86
N MET A 182 -13.27 20.13 5.50
CA MET A 182 -13.24 18.67 5.63
C MET A 182 -14.62 18.02 5.46
N ARG A 183 -14.61 16.73 5.12
CA ARG A 183 -15.81 15.91 5.01
C ARG A 183 -15.56 14.51 5.56
N ILE A 184 -16.46 14.04 6.41
CA ILE A 184 -16.49 12.63 6.81
C ILE A 184 -17.13 11.84 5.68
N VAL A 185 -16.40 10.84 5.17
CA VAL A 185 -16.81 10.04 4.00
C VAL A 185 -17.23 8.62 4.37
N ALA A 186 -16.73 8.09 5.49
CA ALA A 186 -17.15 6.81 6.03
C ALA A 186 -16.94 6.77 7.55
N ILE A 187 -17.82 6.04 8.25
CA ILE A 187 -17.64 5.68 9.65
C ILE A 187 -17.79 4.17 9.76
N TYR A 188 -16.82 3.51 10.38
CA TYR A 188 -16.92 2.11 10.73
C TYR A 188 -17.06 1.97 12.24
N ARG A 189 -18.13 1.29 12.66
CA ARG A 189 -18.43 1.00 14.06
C ARG A 189 -18.51 -0.50 14.25
N GLN A 190 -17.75 -1.02 15.22
CA GLN A 190 -17.67 -2.46 15.47
C GLN A 190 -17.48 -3.26 14.18
N ASP A 191 -16.52 -2.83 13.38
CA ASP A 191 -16.19 -3.45 12.11
C ASP A 191 -17.27 -3.44 11.00
N THR A 192 -18.33 -2.64 11.15
CA THR A 192 -19.40 -2.50 10.15
C THR A 192 -19.44 -1.06 9.65
N VAL A 193 -19.58 -0.86 8.33
CA VAL A 193 -19.75 0.47 7.75
C VAL A 193 -21.15 1.00 8.10
N LEU A 194 -21.25 2.26 8.52
CA LEU A 194 -22.53 2.93 8.58
C LEU A 194 -22.99 3.24 7.16
N ALA A 195 -24.05 2.57 6.71
CA ALA A 195 -24.53 2.62 5.33
C ALA A 195 -24.92 4.02 4.87
N GLU A 196 -25.45 4.84 5.78
CA GLU A 196 -25.82 6.23 5.50
C GLU A 196 -25.22 7.16 6.56
N LEU A 197 -24.48 8.17 6.10
CA LEU A 197 -24.01 9.25 6.94
C LEU A 197 -24.96 10.43 6.79
N GLN A 198 -25.85 10.59 7.76
CA GLN A 198 -26.82 11.67 7.83
C GLN A 198 -26.33 12.76 8.80
N GLY A 199 -26.96 13.94 8.77
CA GLY A 199 -26.56 15.06 9.62
C GLY A 199 -26.67 14.75 11.13
N ASP A 200 -27.59 13.89 11.52
CA ASP A 200 -27.82 13.44 12.90
C ASP A 200 -26.89 12.29 13.33
N THR A 201 -26.13 11.70 12.41
CA THR A 201 -25.18 10.61 12.70
C THR A 201 -24.13 11.12 13.68
N ARG A 202 -23.96 10.44 14.81
CA ARG A 202 -23.04 10.83 15.88
C ARG A 202 -21.76 9.99 15.85
N ILE A 203 -20.63 10.64 16.04
CA ILE A 203 -19.33 9.99 16.19
C ILE A 203 -19.22 9.44 17.61
N GLU A 204 -18.97 8.14 17.75
CA GLU A 204 -18.81 7.48 19.05
C GLU A 204 -17.35 7.11 19.31
N PRO A 205 -16.91 7.05 20.59
CA PRO A 205 -15.61 6.50 20.95
C PRO A 205 -15.44 5.08 20.39
N GLY A 206 -14.31 4.82 19.76
CA GLY A 206 -14.01 3.55 19.10
C GLY A 206 -14.36 3.52 17.60
N ASP A 207 -15.14 4.47 17.09
CA ASP A 207 -15.42 4.56 15.66
C ASP A 207 -14.13 4.80 14.86
N GLU A 208 -14.00 4.13 13.72
CA GLU A 208 -13.00 4.47 12.72
C GLU A 208 -13.60 5.44 11.71
N VAL A 209 -13.15 6.68 11.76
CA VAL A 209 -13.69 7.79 10.98
C VAL A 209 -12.74 8.07 9.82
N PHE A 210 -13.27 8.05 8.60
CA PHE A 210 -12.57 8.43 7.38
C PHE A 210 -12.91 9.88 7.02
N VAL A 211 -11.89 10.74 6.99
CA VAL A 211 -12.03 12.17 6.76
C VAL A 211 -11.24 12.59 5.53
N LEU A 212 -11.93 13.20 4.57
CA LEU A 212 -11.32 13.89 3.45
C LEU A 212 -11.07 15.35 3.84
N ALA A 213 -9.82 15.82 3.73
CA ALA A 213 -9.45 17.19 4.07
C ALA A 213 -8.27 17.68 3.22
N ALA A 214 -8.01 18.98 3.21
CA ALA A 214 -6.76 19.51 2.67
C ALA A 214 -5.56 18.94 3.45
N THR A 215 -4.49 18.57 2.75
CA THR A 215 -3.30 17.97 3.37
C THR A 215 -2.66 18.88 4.43
N ALA A 216 -2.75 20.21 4.24
CA ALA A 216 -2.28 21.21 5.20
C ALA A 216 -2.99 21.11 6.57
N ASP A 217 -4.22 20.61 6.61
CA ASP A 217 -5.08 20.59 7.80
C ASP A 217 -5.10 19.24 8.53
N ILE A 218 -4.34 18.23 8.05
CA ILE A 218 -4.32 16.86 8.62
C ILE A 218 -4.16 16.88 10.15
N ARG A 219 -3.21 17.65 10.68
CA ARG A 219 -2.92 17.69 12.13
C ARG A 219 -4.07 18.29 12.94
N THR A 220 -4.83 19.21 12.35
CA THR A 220 -5.99 19.83 12.97
C THR A 220 -7.15 18.83 13.00
N VAL A 221 -7.40 18.15 11.88
CA VAL A 221 -8.42 17.09 11.76
C VAL A 221 -8.17 15.96 12.75
N LEU A 222 -6.93 15.46 12.83
CA LEU A 222 -6.56 14.40 13.77
C LEU A 222 -6.78 14.82 15.23
N GLY A 223 -6.36 16.05 15.58
CA GLY A 223 -6.57 16.61 16.92
C GLY A 223 -8.04 16.84 17.29
N ALA A 224 -8.92 16.93 16.30
CA ALA A 224 -10.36 17.09 16.51
C ALA A 224 -11.07 15.76 16.83
N LEU A 225 -10.49 14.62 16.41
CA LEU A 225 -11.08 13.29 16.62
C LEU A 225 -10.45 12.51 17.77
N ARG A 226 -9.23 12.89 18.19
CA ARG A 226 -8.56 12.34 19.36
C ARG A 226 -7.51 13.30 19.90
N SER A 227 -7.14 13.13 21.16
CA SER A 227 -6.00 13.83 21.76
C SER A 227 -4.74 13.59 20.92
N ARG A 228 -3.94 14.66 20.74
CA ARG A 228 -2.64 14.56 20.06
C ARG A 228 -1.78 13.51 20.74
N ASP A 229 -1.23 12.63 19.93
CA ASP A 229 -0.31 11.59 20.36
C ASP A 229 1.11 12.18 20.40
N GLN A 230 2.01 11.54 21.16
CA GLN A 230 3.41 11.96 21.15
C GLN A 230 4.07 11.56 19.82
N PRO A 231 4.94 12.42 19.25
CA PRO A 231 5.70 12.08 18.06
C PRO A 231 6.44 10.74 18.23
N VAL A 232 6.48 9.94 17.18
CA VAL A 232 7.26 8.70 17.18
C VAL A 232 8.74 9.08 17.13
N ARG A 233 9.52 8.66 18.13
CA ARG A 233 10.96 8.91 18.23
C ARG A 233 11.77 7.63 18.31
N ARG A 234 11.24 6.60 18.97
CA ARG A 234 11.89 5.30 19.18
C ARG A 234 11.19 4.23 18.36
N LEU A 235 11.89 3.66 17.39
CA LEU A 235 11.38 2.59 16.54
C LEU A 235 12.21 1.33 16.67
N MET A 236 11.52 0.20 16.68
CA MET A 236 12.13 -1.12 16.54
C MET A 236 11.54 -1.83 15.32
N ILE A 237 12.41 -2.32 14.44
CA ILE A 237 12.06 -2.98 13.18
C ILE A 237 12.49 -4.44 13.27
N ALA A 238 11.54 -5.37 13.26
CA ALA A 238 11.79 -6.78 13.02
C ALA A 238 11.87 -7.04 11.51
N GLY A 239 13.05 -7.41 11.02
CA GLY A 239 13.32 -7.70 9.61
C GLY A 239 14.09 -6.59 8.91
N GLY A 240 15.35 -6.85 8.61
CA GLY A 240 16.25 -5.96 7.88
C GLY A 240 16.17 -6.13 6.36
N GLY A 241 15.00 -6.51 5.83
CA GLY A 241 14.77 -6.72 4.40
C GLY A 241 14.86 -5.44 3.57
N LYS A 242 14.29 -5.46 2.36
CA LYS A 242 14.28 -4.29 1.47
C LYS A 242 13.47 -3.12 2.06
N VAL A 243 12.30 -3.41 2.62
CA VAL A 243 11.43 -2.42 3.27
C VAL A 243 12.07 -1.88 4.55
N GLY A 244 12.55 -2.77 5.43
CA GLY A 244 13.21 -2.39 6.70
C GLY A 244 14.44 -1.50 6.48
N LEU A 245 15.34 -1.88 5.57
CA LEU A 245 16.50 -1.05 5.23
C LEU A 245 16.12 0.30 4.61
N ARG A 246 15.18 0.32 3.67
CA ARG A 246 14.75 1.56 3.02
C ARG A 246 14.13 2.50 4.04
N LEU A 247 13.23 1.99 4.89
CA LEU A 247 12.60 2.77 5.94
C LEU A 247 13.64 3.32 6.92
N ALA A 248 14.55 2.48 7.42
CA ALA A 248 15.61 2.91 8.33
C ALA A 248 16.43 4.05 7.74
N ARG A 249 16.81 3.96 6.45
CA ARG A 249 17.55 5.03 5.76
C ARG A 249 16.80 6.35 5.67
N GLU A 250 15.48 6.30 5.47
CA GLU A 250 14.65 7.49 5.32
C GLU A 250 14.38 8.21 6.65
N ILE A 251 14.42 7.48 7.78
CA ILE A 251 14.02 8.02 9.10
C ILE A 251 15.18 8.12 10.11
N GLN A 252 16.36 7.58 9.80
CA GLN A 252 17.52 7.55 10.70
C GLN A 252 17.95 8.92 11.26
N ASP A 253 17.63 10.03 10.57
CA ASP A 253 17.98 11.38 11.04
C ASP A 253 16.94 12.00 11.98
N HIS A 254 15.77 11.37 12.10
CA HIS A 254 14.62 11.89 12.86
C HIS A 254 14.19 10.98 14.00
N CYS A 255 14.64 9.72 13.98
CA CYS A 255 14.22 8.69 14.92
C CYS A 255 15.39 7.80 15.32
N GLN A 256 15.38 7.35 16.57
CA GLN A 256 16.25 6.27 17.04
C GLN A 256 15.69 4.93 16.55
N VAL A 257 16.45 4.25 15.69
CA VAL A 257 16.02 3.00 15.05
C VAL A 257 16.86 1.83 15.56
N LYS A 258 16.17 0.77 15.99
CA LYS A 258 16.75 -0.55 16.20
C LYS A 258 16.23 -1.52 15.15
N ILE A 259 17.09 -2.33 14.54
CA ILE A 259 16.70 -3.36 13.56
C ILE A 259 17.10 -4.72 14.11
N ILE A 260 16.15 -5.66 14.20
CA ILE A 260 16.40 -7.07 14.51
C ILE A 260 16.43 -7.85 13.21
N GLU A 261 17.51 -8.58 12.97
CA GLU A 261 17.71 -9.40 11.77
C GLU A 261 18.36 -10.75 12.14
N PRO A 262 17.74 -11.89 11.78
CA PRO A 262 18.26 -13.21 12.15
C PRO A 262 19.47 -13.65 11.31
N VAL A 263 19.70 -13.07 10.13
CA VAL A 263 20.81 -13.48 9.26
C VAL A 263 22.03 -12.60 9.50
N LYS A 264 23.07 -13.14 10.15
CA LYS A 264 24.32 -12.39 10.45
C LYS A 264 24.92 -11.62 9.26
N ALA A 265 25.05 -12.26 8.09
CA ALA A 265 25.59 -11.61 6.90
C ALA A 265 24.73 -10.41 6.45
N ARG A 266 23.40 -10.47 6.69
CA ARG A 266 22.50 -9.36 6.44
C ARG A 266 22.68 -8.26 7.47
N CYS A 267 22.89 -8.58 8.75
CA CYS A 267 23.22 -7.59 9.79
C CYS A 267 24.48 -6.79 9.43
N GLU A 268 25.55 -7.49 9.04
CA GLU A 268 26.80 -6.87 8.62
C GLU A 268 26.58 -5.93 7.44
N TYR A 269 25.80 -6.36 6.44
CA TYR A 269 25.42 -5.50 5.33
C TYR A 269 24.64 -4.26 5.79
N LEU A 270 23.61 -4.42 6.63
CA LEU A 270 22.80 -3.31 7.16
C LEU A 270 23.66 -2.26 7.85
N ALA A 271 24.60 -2.69 8.70
CA ALA A 271 25.51 -1.80 9.41
C ALA A 271 26.40 -0.96 8.47
N THR A 272 26.71 -1.44 7.25
CA THR A 272 27.42 -0.63 6.23
C THR A 272 26.50 0.34 5.49
N GLN A 273 25.19 0.12 5.53
CA GLN A 273 24.20 0.83 4.72
C GLN A 273 23.42 1.88 5.51
N THR A 274 23.51 1.89 6.85
CA THR A 274 22.87 2.86 7.76
C THR A 274 23.91 3.71 8.49
N ASN A 275 23.48 4.82 9.09
CA ASN A 275 24.34 5.64 9.94
C ASN A 275 24.66 4.94 11.28
N ALA A 276 25.55 5.54 12.06
CA ALA A 276 26.00 4.98 13.35
C ALA A 276 24.93 5.03 14.46
N GLU A 277 23.82 5.74 14.26
CA GLU A 277 22.73 5.85 15.23
C GLU A 277 21.74 4.69 15.13
N VAL A 278 21.72 3.99 13.99
CA VAL A 278 20.92 2.76 13.83
C VAL A 278 21.61 1.58 14.48
N LEU A 279 20.95 0.98 15.48
CA LEU A 279 21.43 -0.23 16.13
C LEU A 279 20.93 -1.47 15.38
N VAL A 280 21.85 -2.28 14.86
CA VAL A 280 21.51 -3.55 14.20
C VAL A 280 21.78 -4.71 15.17
N LEU A 281 20.74 -5.46 15.48
CA LEU A 281 20.71 -6.58 16.42
C LEU A 281 20.62 -7.88 15.61
N HIS A 282 21.53 -8.81 15.90
CA HIS A 282 21.47 -10.15 15.32
C HIS A 282 20.70 -11.07 16.27
N GLY A 283 19.49 -11.46 15.87
CA GLY A 283 18.61 -12.28 16.71
C GLY A 283 17.24 -12.54 16.07
N ASP A 284 16.43 -13.33 16.77
CA ASP A 284 15.07 -13.65 16.37
C ASP A 284 14.11 -12.59 16.94
N SER A 285 13.24 -12.04 16.10
CA SER A 285 12.23 -11.05 16.52
C SER A 285 11.12 -11.63 17.41
N THR A 286 11.04 -12.95 17.53
CA THR A 286 10.08 -13.65 18.40
C THR A 286 10.68 -14.05 19.75
N ASP A 287 11.95 -13.70 19.99
CA ASP A 287 12.64 -13.92 21.28
C ASP A 287 12.22 -12.86 22.32
N GLU A 288 11.53 -13.30 23.37
CA GLU A 288 11.04 -12.45 24.46
C GLU A 288 12.19 -11.80 25.25
N ASP A 289 13.26 -12.54 25.50
CA ASP A 289 14.41 -12.06 26.28
C ASP A 289 15.14 -10.98 25.50
N LEU A 290 15.37 -11.18 24.19
CA LEU A 290 15.97 -10.18 23.32
C LEU A 290 15.16 -8.87 23.29
N LEU A 291 13.84 -8.96 23.12
CA LEU A 291 12.97 -7.79 23.08
C LEU A 291 12.97 -7.04 24.42
N ALA A 292 12.97 -7.76 25.54
CA ALA A 292 13.02 -7.18 26.86
C ALA A 292 14.37 -6.49 27.13
N ASP A 293 15.49 -7.16 26.84
CA ASP A 293 16.85 -6.63 27.00
C ASP A 293 17.06 -5.36 26.17
N GLU A 294 16.45 -5.30 24.99
CA GLU A 294 16.52 -4.16 24.08
C GLU A 294 15.44 -3.10 24.32
N ASN A 295 14.74 -3.18 25.46
CA ASN A 295 13.76 -2.22 25.96
C ASN A 295 12.59 -1.98 24.98
N VAL A 296 11.97 -3.05 24.50
CA VAL A 296 10.81 -2.95 23.61
C VAL A 296 9.64 -2.18 24.24
N GLN A 297 9.51 -2.19 25.58
CA GLN A 297 8.50 -1.44 26.33
C GLN A 297 8.59 0.08 26.14
N ASP A 298 9.77 0.55 25.78
CA ASP A 298 10.07 1.95 25.52
C ASP A 298 9.84 2.34 24.06
N MET A 299 9.49 1.40 23.17
CA MET A 299 9.32 1.71 21.76
C MET A 299 7.99 2.42 21.50
N ASP A 300 8.06 3.51 20.75
CA ASP A 300 6.87 4.26 20.35
C ASP A 300 6.13 3.53 19.22
N LEU A 301 6.87 2.79 18.39
CA LEU A 301 6.37 1.98 17.30
C LEU A 301 7.28 0.75 17.07
N PHE A 302 6.69 -0.44 17.09
CA PHE A 302 7.31 -1.69 16.66
C PHE A 302 6.79 -2.10 15.29
N LEU A 303 7.67 -2.52 14.38
CA LEU A 303 7.36 -2.84 13.00
C LEU A 303 7.78 -4.27 12.65
N GLY A 304 6.81 -5.16 12.40
CA GLY A 304 7.04 -6.49 11.82
C GLY A 304 7.13 -6.43 10.30
N LEU A 305 8.35 -6.42 9.75
CA LEU A 305 8.67 -6.24 8.32
C LEU A 305 9.49 -7.40 7.73
N THR A 306 9.42 -8.59 8.32
CA THR A 306 10.05 -9.81 7.78
C THR A 306 9.31 -10.32 6.54
N SER A 307 9.87 -11.33 5.87
CA SER A 307 9.22 -12.01 4.74
C SER A 307 8.14 -13.00 5.16
N ASP A 308 8.04 -13.31 6.44
CA ASP A 308 7.16 -14.31 7.03
C ASP A 308 6.03 -13.62 7.80
N ASP A 309 4.78 -13.95 7.47
CA ASP A 309 3.64 -13.24 8.05
C ASP A 309 3.41 -13.69 9.50
N GLU A 310 3.68 -14.95 9.81
CA GLU A 310 3.59 -15.52 11.15
C GLU A 310 4.59 -14.83 12.10
N ASP A 311 5.84 -14.65 11.68
CA ASP A 311 6.85 -13.91 12.46
C ASP A 311 6.43 -12.46 12.70
N ASN A 312 5.90 -11.78 11.67
CA ASN A 312 5.44 -10.40 11.79
C ASN A 312 4.28 -10.26 12.79
N ILE A 313 3.34 -11.20 12.77
CA ILE A 313 2.19 -11.22 13.68
C ILE A 313 2.67 -11.53 15.11
N MET A 314 3.45 -12.58 15.29
CA MET A 314 3.89 -13.04 16.61
C MET A 314 4.81 -12.03 17.29
N SER A 315 5.80 -11.48 16.58
CA SER A 315 6.70 -10.45 17.11
C SER A 315 5.93 -9.17 17.51
N CYS A 316 4.94 -8.75 16.71
CA CYS A 316 4.09 -7.60 17.08
C CYS A 316 3.23 -7.87 18.32
N LEU A 317 2.62 -9.04 18.42
CA LEU A 317 1.82 -9.41 19.60
C LEU A 317 2.69 -9.47 20.87
N LEU A 318 3.90 -10.02 20.76
CA LEU A 318 4.86 -10.07 21.85
C LEU A 318 5.33 -8.68 22.27
N ALA A 319 5.75 -7.85 21.31
CA ALA A 319 6.14 -6.46 21.57
C ALA A 319 5.01 -5.66 22.25
N LYS A 320 3.76 -5.83 21.79
CA LYS A 320 2.58 -5.18 22.40
C LYS A 320 2.36 -5.64 23.83
N ARG A 321 2.49 -6.94 24.11
CA ARG A 321 2.38 -7.52 25.45
C ARG A 321 3.48 -7.01 26.40
N LEU A 322 4.70 -6.84 25.89
CA LEU A 322 5.84 -6.32 26.64
C LEU A 322 5.78 -4.80 26.86
N GLY A 323 4.90 -4.08 26.16
CA GLY A 323 4.61 -2.67 26.44
C GLY A 323 4.89 -1.70 25.31
N ALA A 324 5.28 -2.16 24.11
CA ALA A 324 5.41 -1.30 22.95
C ALA A 324 4.11 -0.52 22.73
N ARG A 325 4.23 0.80 22.56
CA ARG A 325 3.06 1.69 22.52
C ARG A 325 2.15 1.36 21.34
N ARG A 326 2.74 1.18 20.16
CA ARG A 326 2.05 0.76 18.94
C ARG A 326 2.83 -0.32 18.20
N VAL A 327 2.11 -1.19 17.52
CA VAL A 327 2.68 -2.25 16.69
C VAL A 327 2.04 -2.28 15.31
N LEU A 328 2.84 -2.55 14.28
CA LEU A 328 2.41 -2.64 12.90
C LEU A 328 3.02 -3.87 12.24
N ALA A 329 2.19 -4.73 11.69
CA ALA A 329 2.62 -5.93 10.98
C ALA A 329 2.36 -5.81 9.48
N VAL A 330 3.36 -6.18 8.67
CA VAL A 330 3.17 -6.42 7.23
C VAL A 330 2.68 -7.85 7.05
N ILE A 331 1.54 -8.01 6.39
CA ILE A 331 0.85 -9.29 6.17
C ILE A 331 0.53 -9.44 4.69
N ASN A 332 1.16 -10.41 4.04
CA ASN A 332 0.99 -10.69 2.62
C ASN A 332 -0.26 -11.54 2.36
N ARG A 333 -0.53 -12.53 3.21
CA ARG A 333 -1.66 -13.46 3.06
C ARG A 333 -2.96 -12.85 3.57
N ARG A 334 -3.97 -12.80 2.70
CA ARG A 334 -5.30 -12.28 3.04
C ARG A 334 -5.94 -13.00 4.24
N ALA A 335 -5.84 -14.33 4.28
CA ALA A 335 -6.39 -15.14 5.37
C ALA A 335 -5.86 -14.71 6.76
N TYR A 336 -4.59 -14.31 6.84
CA TYR A 336 -4.00 -13.83 8.09
C TYR A 336 -4.38 -12.40 8.41
N ALA A 337 -4.52 -11.54 7.39
CA ALA A 337 -4.98 -10.18 7.59
C ALA A 337 -6.36 -10.15 8.25
N ASP A 338 -7.27 -11.06 7.83
CA ASP A 338 -8.60 -11.20 8.41
C ASP A 338 -8.55 -11.73 9.86
N LEU A 339 -7.68 -12.71 10.16
CA LEU A 339 -7.52 -13.27 11.52
C LEU A 339 -6.93 -12.28 12.53
N VAL A 340 -6.07 -11.37 12.08
CA VAL A 340 -5.45 -10.34 12.94
C VAL A 340 -6.46 -9.26 13.34
N GLN A 341 -7.64 -9.23 12.72
CA GLN A 341 -8.71 -8.29 13.07
C GLN A 341 -9.19 -8.52 14.51
N GLY A 342 -9.29 -7.43 15.29
CA GLY A 342 -9.68 -7.48 16.70
C GLY A 342 -8.60 -7.99 17.66
N THR A 343 -7.40 -8.32 17.17
CA THR A 343 -6.23 -8.60 18.02
C THR A 343 -5.60 -7.32 18.55
N ALA A 344 -4.54 -7.45 19.36
CA ALA A 344 -3.79 -6.32 19.89
C ALA A 344 -2.88 -5.62 18.84
N ILE A 345 -2.89 -6.06 17.59
CA ILE A 345 -2.13 -5.42 16.50
C ILE A 345 -2.85 -4.13 16.08
N ASP A 346 -2.18 -2.99 16.23
CA ASP A 346 -2.80 -1.70 15.96
C ASP A 346 -3.01 -1.45 14.46
N ILE A 347 -2.07 -1.89 13.62
CA ILE A 347 -2.07 -1.68 12.17
C ILE A 347 -1.59 -2.93 11.45
N ALA A 348 -2.33 -3.37 10.43
CA ALA A 348 -1.90 -4.43 9.52
C ALA A 348 -1.86 -3.88 8.10
N ILE A 349 -0.71 -3.98 7.44
CA ILE A 349 -0.52 -3.55 6.06
C ILE A 349 -0.40 -4.76 5.16
N SER A 350 -1.12 -4.76 4.04
CA SER A 350 -0.84 -5.71 2.96
C SER A 350 -0.13 -5.02 1.80
N PRO A 351 1.08 -5.45 1.40
CA PRO A 351 1.81 -4.88 0.27
C PRO A 351 1.03 -5.00 -1.05
N SER A 352 0.23 -6.06 -1.20
CA SER A 352 -0.61 -6.29 -2.38
C SER A 352 -1.53 -5.08 -2.62
N HIS A 353 -2.21 -4.56 -1.59
CA HIS A 353 -3.09 -3.40 -1.71
C HIS A 353 -2.38 -2.13 -2.20
N ALA A 354 -1.11 -1.94 -1.82
CA ALA A 354 -0.34 -0.80 -2.30
C ALA A 354 -0.06 -0.89 -3.81
N VAL A 355 0.26 -2.10 -4.30
CA VAL A 355 0.52 -2.36 -5.73
C VAL A 355 -0.75 -2.32 -6.57
N ILE A 356 -1.84 -2.89 -6.04
CA ILE A 356 -3.14 -2.96 -6.72
C ILE A 356 -3.66 -1.55 -7.01
N GLY A 357 -3.58 -0.64 -6.04
CA GLY A 357 -4.03 0.74 -6.21
C GLY A 357 -3.31 1.47 -7.36
N GLU A 358 -1.98 1.32 -7.43
CA GLU A 358 -1.18 1.87 -8.52
C GLU A 358 -1.56 1.26 -9.88
N LEU A 359 -1.82 -0.05 -9.94
CA LEU A 359 -2.17 -0.73 -11.18
C LEU A 359 -3.61 -0.47 -11.65
N LEU A 360 -4.58 -0.45 -10.75
CA LEU A 360 -5.99 -0.21 -11.06
C LEU A 360 -6.20 1.16 -11.70
N ALA A 361 -5.38 2.15 -11.36
CA ALA A 361 -5.42 3.47 -12.00
C ALA A 361 -5.19 3.39 -13.52
N PHE A 362 -4.44 2.39 -14.01
CA PHE A 362 -4.15 2.21 -15.43
C PHE A 362 -5.11 1.25 -16.15
N VAL A 363 -5.62 0.26 -15.43
CA VAL A 363 -6.53 -0.73 -16.04
C VAL A 363 -7.95 -0.17 -16.15
N ARG A 364 -8.38 0.71 -15.24
CA ARG A 364 -9.73 1.25 -15.28
C ARG A 364 -9.91 2.24 -16.42
N ARG A 365 -11.08 2.13 -17.07
CA ARG A 365 -11.48 3.06 -18.15
C ARG A 365 -11.82 4.42 -17.57
N GLY A 366 -11.32 5.47 -18.21
CA GLY A 366 -11.44 6.85 -17.75
C GLY A 366 -10.08 7.37 -17.32
N ASP A 367 -9.96 8.69 -17.20
CA ASP A 367 -8.70 9.30 -16.77
C ASP A 367 -8.55 9.23 -15.24
N VAL A 368 -8.43 7.99 -14.73
CA VAL A 368 -8.22 7.68 -13.31
C VAL A 368 -6.76 7.91 -12.98
N GLN A 369 -6.48 8.74 -11.98
CA GLN A 369 -5.13 9.10 -11.58
C GLN A 369 -4.64 8.29 -10.39
N ALA A 370 -5.54 7.93 -9.48
CA ALA A 370 -5.21 7.15 -8.30
C ALA A 370 -6.37 6.27 -7.87
N VAL A 371 -6.05 5.07 -7.39
CA VAL A 371 -6.97 4.17 -6.71
C VAL A 371 -6.31 3.77 -5.40
N HIS A 372 -7.04 3.91 -4.30
CA HIS A 372 -6.56 3.47 -3.00
C HIS A 372 -7.58 2.56 -2.34
N SER A 373 -7.08 1.44 -1.83
CA SER A 373 -7.89 0.51 -1.04
C SER A 373 -8.11 1.07 0.37
N LEU A 374 -9.37 1.08 0.79
CA LEU A 374 -9.80 1.43 2.14
C LEU A 374 -10.14 0.16 2.90
N ARG A 375 -9.79 0.14 4.19
CA ARG A 375 -10.12 -0.94 5.13
C ARG A 375 -9.92 -2.33 4.51
N ARG A 376 -8.70 -2.58 4.04
CA ARG A 376 -8.25 -3.87 3.50
C ARG A 376 -9.09 -4.36 2.29
N GLY A 377 -9.60 -3.46 1.47
CA GLY A 377 -10.31 -3.78 0.23
C GLY A 377 -11.84 -3.80 0.34
N ALA A 378 -12.40 -3.46 1.51
CA ALA A 378 -13.85 -3.35 1.67
C ALA A 378 -14.45 -2.15 0.92
N ALA A 379 -13.65 -1.11 0.68
CA ALA A 379 -14.03 0.05 -0.11
C ALA A 379 -12.81 0.59 -0.87
N GLU A 380 -13.07 1.47 -1.84
CA GLU A 380 -12.03 2.12 -2.63
C GLU A 380 -12.25 3.62 -2.68
N ALA A 381 -11.17 4.39 -2.66
CA ALA A 381 -11.16 5.81 -2.96
C ALA A 381 -10.45 6.05 -4.30
N LEU A 382 -11.06 6.89 -5.13
CA LEU A 382 -10.68 7.09 -6.52
C LEU A 382 -10.47 8.58 -6.82
N GLU A 383 -9.39 8.91 -7.54
CA GLU A 383 -9.21 10.21 -8.16
C GLU A 383 -9.30 10.06 -9.67
N ALA A 384 -10.13 10.90 -10.29
CA ALA A 384 -10.28 10.94 -11.74
C ALA A 384 -10.29 12.38 -12.25
N ILE A 385 -9.68 12.59 -13.41
CA ILE A 385 -9.68 13.88 -14.12
C ILE A 385 -10.86 13.91 -15.09
N VAL A 386 -11.73 14.90 -14.90
CA VAL A 386 -12.82 15.17 -15.85
C VAL A 386 -12.26 15.98 -17.02
N ARG A 387 -12.02 15.34 -18.16
CA ARG A 387 -11.60 16.01 -19.40
C ARG A 387 -12.77 16.40 -20.29
N GLY A 388 -12.62 17.55 -20.95
CA GLY A 388 -13.58 18.05 -21.95
C GLY A 388 -14.60 19.04 -21.40
N ASP A 389 -15.62 19.33 -22.20
CA ASP A 389 -16.69 20.25 -21.85
C ASP A 389 -18.02 19.52 -21.62
N ARG A 390 -19.09 20.27 -21.31
CA ARG A 390 -20.43 19.72 -21.05
C ARG A 390 -21.03 18.93 -22.23
N LYS A 391 -20.52 19.13 -23.46
CA LYS A 391 -20.98 18.41 -24.66
C LYS A 391 -20.21 17.10 -24.84
N THR A 392 -18.91 17.09 -24.54
CA THR A 392 -18.04 15.91 -24.74
C THR A 392 -17.96 15.01 -23.51
N CYS A 393 -18.28 15.51 -22.32
CA CYS A 393 -18.19 14.78 -21.07
C CYS A 393 -19.49 14.84 -20.26
N ARG A 394 -19.91 13.68 -19.77
CA ARG A 394 -21.14 13.54 -18.97
C ARG A 394 -21.05 14.16 -17.58
N MET A 395 -19.85 14.47 -17.11
CA MET A 395 -19.61 15.04 -15.77
C MET A 395 -19.23 16.53 -15.82
N ALA A 396 -18.61 17.00 -16.91
CA ALA A 396 -18.07 18.35 -17.00
C ALA A 396 -19.17 19.43 -16.90
N GLY A 397 -18.96 20.43 -16.04
CA GLY A 397 -19.88 21.55 -15.85
C GLY A 397 -21.25 21.19 -15.26
N ARG A 398 -21.36 20.01 -14.63
CA ARG A 398 -22.56 19.57 -13.87
C ARG A 398 -22.30 19.68 -12.39
N ARG A 399 -23.37 19.81 -11.60
CA ARG A 399 -23.25 19.71 -10.14
C ARG A 399 -23.03 18.25 -9.73
N ILE A 400 -22.43 18.03 -8.56
CA ILE A 400 -22.12 16.67 -8.06
C ILE A 400 -23.40 15.81 -7.95
N ASP A 401 -24.50 16.41 -7.49
CA ASP A 401 -25.81 15.76 -7.36
C ASP A 401 -26.50 15.44 -8.70
N GLU A 402 -26.02 16.00 -9.80
CA GLU A 402 -26.50 15.73 -11.16
C GLU A 402 -25.67 14.67 -11.90
N VAL A 403 -24.56 14.24 -11.31
CA VAL A 403 -23.72 13.17 -11.84
C VAL A 403 -24.28 11.84 -11.34
N GLY A 404 -24.66 10.96 -12.27
CA GLY A 404 -25.10 9.60 -11.96
C GLY A 404 -23.93 8.73 -11.49
N LEU A 405 -23.43 8.99 -10.29
CA LEU A 405 -22.43 8.16 -9.63
C LEU A 405 -23.04 6.78 -9.32
N PRO A 406 -22.26 5.69 -9.39
CA PRO A 406 -22.68 4.38 -8.92
C PRO A 406 -23.14 4.47 -7.46
N ALA A 407 -24.22 3.74 -7.14
CA ALA A 407 -24.78 3.67 -5.79
C ALA A 407 -23.88 2.88 -4.84
#